data_AF-A1VVK2-F1
#
_entry.id   AF-A1VVK2-F1
#
_cell.length_a   1.000
_cell.length_b   1.000
_cell.length_c   1.000
_cell.angle_alpha   90.00
_cell.angle_beta   90.00
_cell.angle_gamma   90.00
#
_symmetry.space_group_name_H-M   'P 1'
#
loop_
_entity.id
_entity.type
_entity.pdbx_description
1 polymer ?
#
loop_
_entity_poly.entity_id
_entity_poly.type
_entity_poly.pdbx_seq_one_letter_code
_entity_poly.pdbx_strand_id
1 'polypeptide(L)'
;MDPTNLNCCLASILGLRPLDRVLINSRHEIGEARAFSKFADQPFELPWFYFQRLVGQQLEVRSPGGYGALISPLDVCDVLPGTPIAVKAITPAAFVARLSLSPAERNADAGPPDFADAHVLFAEKDKWGRATFCVWFTDERHNGKHPWRATLPGADAGQCARLARRTVMPVISRSGASHSADHGTAQAAALDARVATLFIGSALRGDAGSAARLACAGVRPIPLARLNRDFGQGLESSRHAPTAQ
;
A
#
# COMPACT_ATOMS: atom_id res chain seq x y z
N MET A 1 40.66 15.11 15.07
CA MET A 1 39.35 14.45 15.31
C MET A 1 38.75 14.16 13.95
N ASP A 2 38.46 12.89 13.70
CA ASP A 2 38.03 12.39 12.39
C ASP A 2 36.53 12.72 12.18
N PRO A 3 36.15 13.53 11.17
CA PRO A 3 34.76 13.94 10.94
C PRO A 3 33.82 12.78 10.54
N THR A 4 34.37 11.58 10.35
CA THR A 4 33.62 10.34 10.04
C THR A 4 32.88 9.75 11.25
N ASN A 5 33.25 10.11 12.49
CA ASN A 5 32.63 9.55 13.70
C ASN A 5 31.41 10.35 14.23
N LEU A 6 31.10 11.51 13.64
CA LEU A 6 29.89 12.29 13.97
C LEU A 6 28.63 11.76 13.25
N ASN A 7 28.79 10.80 12.33
CA ASN A 7 27.69 10.01 11.78
C ASN A 7 27.30 8.86 12.72
N CYS A 8 27.21 9.13 14.03
CA CYS A 8 26.19 8.45 14.83
C CYS A 8 24.87 8.72 14.11
N CYS A 9 24.37 7.70 13.41
CA CYS A 9 23.32 7.84 12.41
C CYS A 9 22.20 8.72 12.96
N LEU A 10 21.88 9.83 12.27
CA LEU A 10 20.87 10.79 12.70
C LEU A 10 19.55 10.10 13.07
N ALA A 11 19.25 8.94 12.48
CA ALA A 11 18.12 8.09 12.87
C ALA A 11 18.14 7.58 14.31
N SER A 12 19.31 7.17 14.80
CA SER A 12 19.51 6.75 16.19
C SER A 12 19.38 7.94 17.13
N ILE A 13 19.82 9.13 16.71
CA ILE A 13 19.63 10.39 17.44
C ILE A 13 18.14 10.78 17.48
N LEU A 14 17.42 10.59 16.38
CA LEU A 14 15.98 10.81 16.29
C LEU A 14 15.15 9.78 17.07
N GLY A 15 15.78 8.72 17.60
CA GLY A 15 15.10 7.69 18.40
C GLY A 15 14.02 6.94 17.63
N LEU A 16 14.17 6.81 16.30
CA LEU A 16 13.15 6.17 15.45
C LEU A 16 12.97 4.70 15.81
N ARG A 17 11.72 4.29 15.94
CA ARG A 17 11.31 2.91 16.22
C ARG A 17 10.51 2.37 15.04
N PRO A 18 10.53 1.04 14.80
CA PRO A 18 9.73 0.44 13.75
C PRO A 18 8.27 0.92 13.81
N LEU A 19 7.75 1.29 12.65
CA LEU A 19 6.41 1.85 12.43
C LEU A 19 6.19 3.30 12.90
N ASP A 20 7.22 4.01 13.35
CA ASP A 20 7.16 5.47 13.42
C ASP A 20 6.90 6.02 12.00
N ARG A 21 6.07 7.05 11.89
CA ARG A 21 5.69 7.61 10.60
C ARG A 21 6.59 8.79 10.29
N VAL A 22 7.18 8.81 9.11
CA VAL A 22 8.10 9.83 8.65
C VAL A 22 7.52 10.55 7.44
N LEU A 23 7.50 11.88 7.50
CA LEU A 23 7.28 12.72 6.32
C LEU A 23 8.62 12.95 5.64
N ILE A 24 8.66 12.72 4.32
CA ILE A 24 9.90 12.77 3.54
C ILE A 24 9.85 13.90 2.51
N ASN A 25 11.00 14.52 2.23
CA ASN A 25 11.18 15.59 1.24
C ASN A 25 11.93 15.13 -0.01
N SER A 26 11.82 13.85 -0.38
CA SER A 26 12.44 13.36 -1.60
C SER A 26 11.44 13.36 -2.76
N ARG A 27 11.62 14.28 -3.71
CA ARG A 27 10.78 14.36 -4.91
C ARG A 27 10.82 13.06 -5.72
N HIS A 28 11.97 12.40 -5.75
CA HIS A 28 12.15 11.12 -6.45
C HIS A 28 11.28 10.03 -5.80
N GLU A 29 11.46 9.80 -4.49
CA GLU A 29 10.74 8.74 -3.76
C GLU A 29 9.23 8.98 -3.70
N ILE A 30 8.80 10.24 -3.58
CA ILE A 30 7.38 10.61 -3.66
C ILE A 30 6.82 10.29 -5.05
N GLY A 31 7.59 10.54 -6.11
CA GLY A 31 7.22 10.21 -7.48
C GLY A 31 7.08 8.69 -7.69
N GLU A 32 8.06 7.92 -7.24
CA GLU A 32 8.07 6.46 -7.32
C GLU A 32 6.95 5.82 -6.50
N ALA A 33 6.69 6.29 -5.27
CA ALA A 33 5.59 5.80 -4.44
C ALA A 33 4.21 6.04 -5.11
N ARG A 34 4.05 7.18 -5.79
CA ARG A 34 2.84 7.47 -6.59
C ARG A 34 2.72 6.55 -7.78
N ALA A 35 3.82 6.31 -8.50
CA ALA A 35 3.85 5.38 -9.63
C ALA A 35 3.51 3.95 -9.18
N PHE A 36 4.14 3.47 -8.11
CA PHE A 36 3.88 2.16 -7.50
C PHE A 36 2.40 1.98 -7.15
N SER A 37 1.78 3.00 -6.53
CA SER A 37 0.36 2.95 -6.16
C SER A 37 -0.54 2.77 -7.40
N LYS A 38 -0.22 3.44 -8.51
CA LYS A 38 -0.94 3.26 -9.79
C LYS A 38 -0.77 1.85 -10.37
N PHE A 39 0.44 1.30 -10.34
CA PHE A 39 0.69 -0.05 -10.83
C PHE A 39 0.04 -1.13 -9.97
N ALA A 40 -0.07 -0.90 -8.67
CA ALA A 40 -0.66 -1.84 -7.73
C ALA A 40 -2.19 -1.73 -7.61
N ASP A 41 -2.85 -0.84 -8.36
CA ASP A 41 -4.26 -0.48 -8.25
C ASP A 41 -4.67 -0.16 -6.79
N GLN A 42 -3.80 0.56 -6.10
CA GLN A 42 -4.02 0.96 -4.71
C GLN A 42 -4.30 2.46 -4.63
N PRO A 43 -5.26 2.89 -3.80
CA PRO A 43 -5.44 4.31 -3.53
C PRO A 43 -4.12 4.86 -2.97
N PHE A 44 -3.67 5.98 -3.53
CA PHE A 44 -2.51 6.69 -3.02
C PHE A 44 -2.84 7.22 -1.62
N GLU A 45 -2.38 6.52 -0.59
CA GLU A 45 -2.68 6.84 0.79
C GLU A 45 -1.52 7.61 1.43
N LEU A 46 -1.80 8.89 1.72
CA LEU A 46 -1.15 9.79 2.69
C LEU A 46 0.32 10.17 2.43
N PRO A 47 0.78 11.35 2.90
CA PRO A 47 2.12 11.87 2.58
C PRO A 47 3.26 11.26 3.41
N TRP A 48 3.01 10.20 4.17
CA TRP A 48 3.96 9.65 5.15
C TRP A 48 4.33 8.19 4.85
N PHE A 49 5.53 7.83 5.29
CA PHE A 49 6.08 6.49 5.21
C PHE A 49 6.26 5.94 6.63
N TYR A 50 6.32 4.63 6.79
CA TYR A 50 6.70 3.97 8.03
C TYR A 50 8.20 3.70 8.03
N PHE A 51 8.91 4.16 9.05
CA PHE A 51 10.26 3.72 9.32
C PHE A 51 10.27 2.22 9.62
N GLN A 52 11.23 1.51 9.03
CA GLN A 52 11.38 0.06 9.18
C GLN A 52 12.62 -0.24 10.04
N ARG A 53 13.78 0.20 9.59
CA ARG A 53 15.08 -0.03 10.24
C ARG A 53 16.16 0.85 9.63
N LEU A 54 17.34 0.79 10.23
CA LEU A 54 18.57 1.30 9.64
C LEU A 54 19.21 0.29 8.69
N VAL A 55 19.66 0.79 7.53
CA VAL A 55 20.49 0.03 6.58
C VAL A 55 21.71 0.89 6.26
N GLY A 56 22.83 0.58 6.92
CA GLY A 56 24.00 1.45 6.91
C GLY A 56 23.67 2.82 7.51
N GLN A 57 23.77 3.87 6.70
CA GLN A 57 23.46 5.24 7.12
C GLN A 57 22.10 5.74 6.61
N GLN A 58 21.34 4.88 5.92
CA GLN A 58 20.05 5.22 5.33
C GLN A 58 18.89 4.64 6.14
N LEU A 59 17.73 5.29 6.03
CA LEU A 59 16.48 4.80 6.60
C LEU A 59 15.79 3.90 5.59
N GLU A 60 15.53 2.64 5.95
CA GLU A 60 14.56 1.85 5.20
C GLU A 60 13.16 2.31 5.61
N VAL A 61 12.40 2.80 4.64
CA VAL A 61 11.04 3.30 4.85
C VAL A 61 10.08 2.60 3.89
N ARG A 62 8.80 2.50 4.28
CA ARG A 62 7.75 1.94 3.45
C ARG A 62 6.48 2.76 3.46
N SER A 63 5.90 3.02 2.30
CA SER A 63 4.56 3.61 2.19
C SER A 63 3.50 2.67 2.78
N PRO A 64 2.28 3.15 3.10
CA PRO A 64 1.19 2.29 3.54
C PRO A 64 0.86 1.14 2.58
N GLY A 65 1.00 1.36 1.27
CA GLY A 65 0.81 0.34 0.22
C GLY A 65 2.00 -0.60 0.01
N GLY A 66 3.11 -0.36 0.70
CA GLY A 66 4.26 -1.25 0.76
C GLY A 66 5.40 -0.96 -0.21
N TYR A 67 5.31 0.11 -1.02
CA TYR A 67 6.47 0.66 -1.72
C TYR A 67 7.60 0.94 -0.71
N GLY A 68 8.78 0.39 -0.94
CA GLY A 68 9.92 0.49 -0.03
C GLY A 68 11.08 1.26 -0.67
N ALA A 69 11.74 2.07 0.15
CA ALA A 69 12.84 2.94 -0.26
C ALA A 69 13.92 3.01 0.82
N LEU A 70 15.13 3.35 0.39
CA LEU A 70 16.22 3.76 1.29
C LEU A 70 16.41 5.27 1.13
N ILE A 71 16.19 6.03 2.19
CA ILE A 71 16.28 7.49 2.15
C ILE A 71 17.40 8.02 3.05
N SER A 72 17.88 9.23 2.75
CA SER A 72 18.77 9.93 3.67
C SER A 72 17.97 10.35 4.90
N PRO A 73 18.55 10.24 6.12
CA PRO A 73 17.96 10.87 7.30
C PRO A 73 17.72 12.38 7.14
N LEU A 74 18.48 13.06 6.28
CA LEU A 74 18.33 14.49 5.97
C LEU A 74 17.07 14.80 5.15
N ASP A 75 16.49 13.79 4.50
CA ASP A 75 15.25 13.94 3.74
C ASP A 75 14.00 13.86 4.64
N VAL A 76 14.16 13.65 5.95
CA VAL A 76 13.04 13.58 6.89
C VAL A 76 12.62 14.99 7.31
N CYS A 77 11.37 15.35 7.05
CA CYS A 77 10.78 16.62 7.46
C CYS A 77 10.15 16.57 8.85
N ASP A 78 9.50 15.46 9.18
CA ASP A 78 8.71 15.32 10.40
C ASP A 78 8.60 13.84 10.79
N VAL A 79 8.39 13.60 12.08
CA VAL A 79 8.26 12.28 12.67
C VAL A 79 7.05 12.25 13.58
N LEU A 80 6.09 11.38 13.26
CA LEU A 80 4.97 11.07 14.12
C LEU A 80 5.22 9.71 14.79
N PRO A 81 5.36 9.67 16.13
CA PRO A 81 5.58 8.42 16.84
C PRO A 81 4.48 7.39 16.56
N GLY A 82 4.90 6.21 16.14
CA GLY A 82 4.07 5.02 15.99
C GLY A 82 4.08 4.18 17.26
N THR A 83 3.31 3.10 17.23
CA THR A 83 3.37 2.05 18.26
C THR A 83 4.07 0.83 17.64
N PRO A 84 5.30 0.50 18.09
CA PRO A 84 5.97 -0.71 17.67
C PRO A 84 5.14 -1.94 18.05
N ILE A 85 5.11 -2.93 17.16
CA ILE A 85 4.39 -4.19 17.42
C ILE A 85 5.44 -5.25 17.73
N ALA A 86 5.62 -5.52 19.02
CA ALA A 86 6.51 -6.57 19.51
C ALA A 86 5.83 -7.94 19.41
N VAL A 87 6.57 -8.95 18.98
CA VAL A 87 6.12 -10.33 18.77
C VAL A 87 7.23 -11.32 19.10
N LYS A 88 6.85 -12.58 19.35
CA LYS A 88 7.74 -13.73 19.26
C LYS A 88 7.69 -14.28 17.84
N ALA A 89 8.85 -14.52 17.23
CA ALA A 89 8.97 -14.99 15.85
C ALA A 89 9.96 -16.15 15.75
N ILE A 90 9.67 -17.15 14.91
CA ILE A 90 10.61 -18.25 14.69
C ILE A 90 11.88 -17.71 14.02
N THR A 91 13.04 -18.01 14.59
CA THR A 91 14.32 -17.54 14.02
C THR A 91 14.63 -18.26 12.70
N PRO A 92 15.44 -17.67 11.79
CA PRO A 92 15.84 -18.34 10.56
C PRO A 92 16.53 -19.68 10.83
N ALA A 93 17.41 -19.73 11.84
CA ALA A 93 18.13 -20.94 12.21
C ALA A 93 17.19 -22.04 12.73
N ALA A 94 16.26 -21.69 13.63
CA ALA A 94 15.27 -22.64 14.14
C ALA A 94 14.35 -23.14 13.01
N PHE A 95 13.91 -22.25 12.11
CA PHE A 95 13.10 -22.64 10.96
C PHE A 95 13.84 -23.67 10.08
N VAL A 96 15.10 -23.42 9.73
CA VAL A 96 15.91 -24.36 8.94
C VAL A 96 16.10 -25.68 9.66
N ALA A 97 16.41 -25.67 10.96
CA ALA A 97 16.55 -26.89 11.75
C ALA A 97 15.26 -27.72 11.75
N ARG A 98 14.10 -27.05 11.85
CA ARG A 98 12.80 -27.70 11.79
C ARG A 98 12.50 -28.32 10.43
N LEU A 99 13.01 -27.77 9.32
CA LEU A 99 12.80 -28.37 8.00
C LEU A 99 13.41 -29.77 7.88
N SER A 100 14.45 -30.06 8.66
CA SER A 100 15.12 -31.37 8.74
C SER A 100 14.40 -32.40 9.61
N LEU A 101 13.36 -32.00 10.37
CA LEU A 101 12.57 -32.91 11.20
C LEU A 101 11.61 -33.76 10.35
N SER A 102 11.15 -34.88 10.91
CA SER A 102 10.14 -35.71 10.26
C SER A 102 8.81 -34.95 10.10
N PRO A 103 7.93 -35.34 9.15
CA PRO A 103 6.63 -34.69 9.00
C PRO A 103 5.78 -34.63 10.28
N ALA A 104 5.84 -35.67 11.11
CA ALA A 104 5.12 -35.72 12.39
C ALA A 104 5.63 -34.66 13.38
N GLU A 105 6.95 -34.53 13.51
CA GLU A 105 7.59 -33.56 14.40
C GLU A 105 7.45 -32.12 13.90
N ARG A 106 7.45 -31.91 12.58
CA ARG A 106 7.22 -30.57 11.99
C ARG A 106 5.81 -30.06 12.25
N ASN A 107 4.83 -30.96 12.23
CA ASN A 107 3.42 -30.65 12.49
C ASN A 107 3.14 -30.45 13.99
N ALA A 108 4.03 -30.89 14.88
CA ALA A 108 3.95 -30.55 16.29
C ALA A 108 4.30 -29.06 16.49
N ASP A 109 3.62 -28.41 17.42
CA ASP A 109 3.82 -27.00 17.71
C ASP A 109 5.29 -26.71 18.03
N ALA A 110 5.80 -25.60 17.49
CA ALA A 110 7.16 -25.15 17.78
C ALA A 110 7.29 -24.78 19.26
N GLY A 111 8.39 -25.20 19.88
CA GLY A 111 8.62 -24.96 21.29
C GLY A 111 9.06 -23.51 21.55
N PRO A 112 8.99 -23.02 22.80
CA PRO A 112 9.53 -21.71 23.20
C PRO A 112 10.95 -21.38 22.71
N PRO A 113 11.94 -22.32 22.67
CA PRO A 113 13.29 -21.98 22.21
C PRO A 113 13.40 -21.69 20.71
N ASP A 114 12.40 -22.06 19.91
CA ASP A 114 12.39 -21.78 18.47
C ASP A 114 12.12 -20.29 18.18
N PHE A 115 11.56 -19.56 19.15
CA PHE A 115 11.12 -18.18 19.01
C PHE A 115 12.02 -17.18 19.71
N ALA A 116 12.27 -16.05 19.05
CA ALA A 116 12.97 -14.90 19.60
C ALA A 116 12.10 -13.64 19.52
N ASP A 117 12.43 -12.63 20.33
CA ASP A 117 11.78 -11.32 20.30
C ASP A 117 12.07 -10.57 18.99
N ALA A 118 11.03 -9.98 18.42
CA ALA A 118 11.11 -9.23 17.19
C ALA A 118 10.07 -8.10 17.13
N HIS A 119 10.28 -7.17 16.21
CA HIS A 119 9.32 -6.13 15.85
C HIS A 119 8.77 -6.39 14.44
N VAL A 120 7.46 -6.24 14.28
CA VAL A 120 6.82 -6.28 12.95
C VAL A 120 7.21 -5.02 12.17
N LEU A 121 7.68 -5.23 10.94
CA LEU A 121 8.00 -4.15 10.00
C LEU A 121 6.85 -3.90 9.03
N PHE A 122 6.33 -4.96 8.43
CA PHE A 122 5.20 -4.90 7.49
C PHE A 122 4.47 -6.23 7.37
N ALA A 123 3.28 -6.21 6.77
CA ALA A 123 2.52 -7.40 6.44
C ALA A 123 2.39 -7.59 4.93
N GLU A 124 2.43 -8.84 4.48
CA GLU A 124 2.05 -9.26 3.14
C GLU A 124 0.73 -10.02 3.19
N LYS A 125 -0.27 -9.60 2.44
CA LYS A 125 -1.53 -10.33 2.28
C LYS A 125 -1.52 -11.11 0.97
N ASP A 126 -1.83 -12.39 1.07
CA ASP A 126 -2.11 -13.22 -0.09
C ASP A 126 -3.47 -12.88 -0.73
N LYS A 127 -3.80 -13.57 -1.83
CA LYS A 127 -5.07 -13.38 -2.54
C LYS A 127 -6.32 -13.75 -1.74
N TRP A 128 -6.18 -14.51 -0.66
CA TRP A 128 -7.26 -14.87 0.26
C TRP A 128 -7.30 -13.95 1.50
N GLY A 129 -6.46 -12.91 1.53
CA GLY A 129 -6.38 -11.95 2.63
C GLY A 129 -5.61 -12.45 3.85
N ARG A 130 -4.96 -13.63 3.79
CA ARG A 130 -4.14 -14.14 4.89
C ARG A 130 -2.85 -13.34 4.96
N ALA A 131 -2.56 -12.80 6.14
CA ALA A 131 -1.38 -12.01 6.39
C ALA A 131 -0.19 -12.90 6.76
N THR A 132 0.95 -12.67 6.11
CA THR A 132 2.26 -13.07 6.63
C THR A 132 3.02 -11.83 7.06
N PHE A 133 3.79 -11.94 8.15
CA PHE A 133 4.47 -10.80 8.74
C PHE A 133 5.96 -10.86 8.46
N CYS A 134 6.52 -9.72 8.10
CA CYS A 134 7.96 -9.52 8.00
C CYS A 134 8.44 -8.79 9.24
N VAL A 135 9.45 -9.36 9.90
CA VAL A 135 9.92 -8.91 11.21
C VAL A 135 11.41 -8.60 11.18
N TRP A 136 11.83 -7.84 12.18
CA TRP A 136 13.22 -7.60 12.53
C TRP A 136 13.43 -8.00 13.98
N PHE A 137 14.37 -8.91 14.23
CA PHE A 137 14.66 -9.41 15.57
C PHE A 137 15.33 -8.34 16.42
N THR A 138 15.05 -8.37 17.73
CA THR A 138 15.72 -7.49 18.69
C THR A 138 17.19 -7.91 18.88
N ASP A 139 17.48 -9.21 18.84
CA ASP A 139 18.86 -9.71 18.76
C ASP A 139 19.35 -9.69 17.30
N GLU A 140 20.39 -8.89 17.03
CA GLU A 140 21.00 -8.73 15.71
C GLU A 140 21.53 -10.04 15.12
N ARG A 141 21.88 -11.03 15.95
CA ARG A 141 22.39 -12.34 15.49
C ARG A 141 21.38 -13.13 14.67
N HIS A 142 20.08 -12.84 14.84
CA HIS A 142 19.01 -13.49 14.08
C HIS A 142 18.67 -12.75 12.78
N ASN A 143 19.20 -11.54 12.59
CA ASN A 143 18.90 -10.71 11.44
C ASN A 143 19.90 -10.94 10.29
N GLY A 144 19.37 -11.02 9.08
CA GLY A 144 20.16 -11.07 7.85
C GLY A 144 20.13 -9.75 7.09
N LYS A 145 20.44 -9.78 5.78
CA LYS A 145 20.35 -8.59 4.92
C LYS A 145 18.92 -8.04 4.79
N HIS A 146 17.94 -8.93 4.78
CA HIS A 146 16.53 -8.62 4.53
C HIS A 146 15.66 -8.96 5.74
N PRO A 147 14.53 -8.27 5.93
CA PRO A 147 13.51 -8.64 6.91
C PRO A 147 13.10 -10.10 6.80
N TRP A 148 12.91 -10.75 7.94
CA TRP A 148 12.56 -12.16 7.98
C TRP A 148 11.05 -12.36 7.90
N ARG A 149 10.59 -13.19 6.96
CA ARG A 149 9.18 -13.58 6.84
C ARG A 149 8.88 -14.68 7.86
N ALA A 150 8.47 -14.29 9.06
CA ALA A 150 8.40 -15.19 10.20
C ALA A 150 7.05 -15.87 10.37
N THR A 151 7.09 -17.12 10.83
CA THR A 151 5.96 -17.75 11.52
C THR A 151 5.87 -17.19 12.94
N LEU A 152 4.67 -16.77 13.33
CA LEU A 152 4.37 -16.27 14.68
C LEU A 152 3.57 -17.34 15.45
N PRO A 153 3.69 -17.41 16.79
CA PRO A 153 2.80 -18.20 17.63
C PRO A 153 1.33 -17.80 17.43
N GLY A 154 0.39 -18.71 17.70
CA GLY A 154 -1.03 -18.49 17.41
C GLY A 154 -1.62 -17.22 18.05
N ALA A 155 -1.24 -16.89 19.29
CA ALA A 155 -1.68 -15.68 19.98
C ALA A 155 -1.21 -14.39 19.28
N ASP A 156 0.09 -14.30 19.00
CA ASP A 156 0.71 -13.15 18.31
C ASP A 156 0.21 -13.03 16.87
N ALA A 157 0.05 -14.17 16.16
CA ALA A 157 -0.49 -14.21 14.82
C ALA A 157 -1.91 -13.62 14.76
N GLY A 158 -2.78 -14.00 15.71
CA GLY A 158 -4.14 -13.48 15.82
C GLY A 158 -4.18 -11.98 16.13
N GLN A 159 -3.30 -11.50 17.02
CA GLN A 159 -3.16 -10.07 17.32
C GLN A 159 -2.68 -9.28 16.10
N CYS A 160 -1.59 -9.71 15.47
CA CYS A 160 -1.00 -9.06 14.31
C CYS A 160 -1.97 -9.04 13.12
N ALA A 161 -2.76 -10.10 12.92
CA ALA A 161 -3.78 -10.14 11.88
C ALA A 161 -4.84 -9.02 12.04
N ARG A 162 -5.24 -8.69 13.27
CA ARG A 162 -6.17 -7.58 13.55
C ARG A 162 -5.54 -6.20 13.25
N LEU A 163 -4.24 -6.09 13.49
CA LEU A 163 -3.44 -4.89 13.28
C LEU A 163 -2.96 -4.71 11.83
N ALA A 164 -3.05 -5.73 10.98
CA ALA A 164 -2.60 -5.71 9.58
C ALA A 164 -3.49 -4.83 8.67
N ARG A 165 -3.43 -3.51 8.90
CA ARG A 165 -4.16 -2.45 8.21
C ARG A 165 -3.17 -1.35 7.82
N ARG A 166 -3.37 -0.73 6.66
CA ARG A 166 -2.49 0.33 6.11
C ARG A 166 -2.34 1.55 7.01
N THR A 167 -3.29 1.77 7.92
CA THR A 167 -3.25 2.84 8.94
C THR A 167 -2.35 2.53 10.14
N VAL A 168 -1.96 1.27 10.33
CA VAL A 168 -1.14 0.80 11.46
C VAL A 168 0.25 0.37 11.01
N MET A 169 0.38 -0.26 9.85
CA MET A 169 1.65 -0.69 9.26
C MET A 169 1.57 -0.71 7.73
N PRO A 170 2.70 -0.82 7.01
CA PRO A 170 2.66 -1.14 5.59
C PRO A 170 1.99 -2.50 5.35
N VAL A 171 1.05 -2.54 4.40
CA VAL A 171 0.38 -3.78 3.98
C VAL A 171 0.51 -3.95 2.47
N ILE A 172 1.36 -4.89 2.07
CA ILE A 172 1.55 -5.31 0.68
C ILE A 172 0.47 -6.32 0.36
N SER A 173 -0.51 -5.94 -0.45
CA SER A 173 -1.51 -6.87 -0.98
C SER A 173 -1.10 -7.35 -2.36
N ARG A 174 -0.99 -8.66 -2.55
CA ARG A 174 -0.88 -9.28 -3.89
C ARG A 174 -2.24 -9.49 -4.56
N SER A 175 -3.31 -8.89 -4.01
CA SER A 175 -4.54 -8.69 -4.77
C SER A 175 -4.29 -7.64 -5.84
N GLY A 176 -3.45 -7.97 -6.82
CA GLY A 176 -3.61 -7.38 -8.15
C GLY A 176 -5.00 -7.81 -8.58
N ALA A 177 -5.92 -6.84 -8.65
CA ALA A 177 -7.14 -7.06 -9.39
C ALA A 177 -6.73 -7.53 -10.79
N SER A 178 -7.46 -8.48 -11.34
CA SER A 178 -7.26 -9.02 -12.69
C SER A 178 -7.56 -7.99 -13.80
N HIS A 179 -7.41 -6.70 -13.53
CA HIS A 179 -7.72 -5.61 -14.43
C HIS A 179 -6.40 -4.99 -14.90
N SER A 180 -6.14 -5.05 -16.20
CA SER A 180 -4.99 -4.40 -16.81
C SER A 180 -5.01 -2.89 -16.53
N ALA A 181 -3.83 -2.25 -16.54
CA ALA A 181 -3.63 -0.81 -16.35
C ALA A 181 -4.47 0.08 -17.29
N ASP A 182 -4.96 -0.50 -18.39
CA ASP A 182 -5.85 0.15 -19.35
C ASP A 182 -7.31 0.18 -18.88
N HIS A 183 -7.72 -0.65 -17.92
CA HIS A 183 -9.13 -0.74 -17.52
C HIS A 183 -9.57 0.51 -16.75
N GLY A 184 -8.77 1.00 -15.80
CA GLY A 184 -9.08 2.21 -15.04
C GLY A 184 -8.98 3.49 -15.87
N THR A 185 -7.97 3.57 -16.75
CA THR A 185 -7.78 4.73 -17.64
C THR A 185 -8.78 4.75 -18.80
N ALA A 186 -9.08 3.60 -19.41
CA ALA A 186 -10.12 3.51 -20.44
C ALA A 186 -11.52 3.72 -19.84
N GLN A 187 -11.78 3.24 -18.62
CA GLN A 187 -13.07 3.48 -17.96
C GLN A 187 -13.26 4.95 -17.58
N ALA A 188 -12.21 5.62 -17.08
CA ALA A 188 -12.25 7.06 -16.81
C ALA A 188 -12.43 7.87 -18.11
N ALA A 189 -11.64 7.58 -19.14
CA ALA A 189 -11.75 8.25 -20.44
C ALA A 189 -13.12 7.99 -21.12
N ALA A 190 -13.67 6.78 -21.01
CA ALA A 190 -14.99 6.45 -21.53
C ALA A 190 -16.11 7.16 -20.75
N LEU A 191 -15.96 7.30 -19.43
CA LEU A 191 -16.89 8.07 -18.60
C LEU A 191 -16.86 9.56 -18.99
N ASP A 192 -15.67 10.15 -19.12
CA ASP A 192 -15.50 11.56 -19.50
C ASP A 192 -16.06 11.84 -20.89
N ALA A 193 -15.74 10.98 -21.87
CA ALA A 193 -16.30 11.06 -23.22
C ALA A 193 -17.84 10.94 -23.21
N ARG A 194 -18.39 10.08 -22.35
CA ARG A 194 -19.84 9.91 -22.21
C ARG A 194 -20.51 11.13 -21.58
N VAL A 195 -19.92 11.70 -20.53
CA VAL A 195 -20.39 12.94 -19.88
C VAL A 195 -20.38 14.10 -20.89
N ALA A 196 -19.28 14.26 -21.64
CA ALA A 196 -19.16 15.28 -22.68
C ALA A 196 -20.22 15.12 -23.78
N THR A 197 -20.43 13.89 -24.26
CA THR A 197 -21.45 13.58 -25.28
C THR A 197 -22.86 13.92 -24.79
N LEU A 198 -23.19 13.56 -23.54
CA LEU A 198 -24.48 13.86 -22.94
C LEU A 198 -24.67 15.35 -22.68
N PHE A 199 -23.62 16.06 -22.28
CA PHE A 199 -23.63 17.50 -22.07
C PHE A 199 -23.92 18.23 -23.38
N ILE A 200 -23.14 17.92 -24.43
CA ILE A 200 -23.32 18.51 -25.76
C ILE A 200 -24.72 18.19 -26.30
N GLY A 201 -25.16 16.93 -26.18
CA GLY A 201 -26.50 16.52 -26.61
C GLY A 201 -27.62 17.24 -25.86
N SER A 202 -27.45 17.52 -24.55
CA SER A 202 -28.44 18.25 -23.75
C SER A 202 -28.46 19.73 -24.11
N ALA A 203 -27.29 20.34 -24.33
CA ALA A 203 -27.17 21.73 -24.77
C ALA A 203 -27.83 21.95 -26.15
N LEU A 204 -27.59 21.04 -27.11
CA LEU A 204 -28.18 21.11 -28.45
C LEU A 204 -29.71 20.94 -28.43
N ARG A 205 -30.27 20.23 -27.45
CA ARG A 205 -31.72 20.09 -27.26
C ARG A 205 -32.34 21.23 -26.45
N GLY A 206 -31.54 22.20 -25.98
CA GLY A 206 -32.02 23.30 -25.13
C GLY A 206 -32.36 22.89 -23.70
N ASP A 207 -31.94 21.70 -23.24
CA ASP A 207 -32.15 21.25 -21.86
C ASP A 207 -31.06 21.80 -20.93
N ALA A 208 -31.24 23.06 -20.55
CA ALA A 208 -30.32 23.79 -19.67
C ALA A 208 -30.16 23.13 -18.29
N GLY A 209 -31.21 22.46 -17.79
CA GLY A 209 -31.17 21.77 -16.49
C GLY A 209 -30.27 20.53 -16.51
N SER A 210 -30.34 19.73 -17.57
CA SER A 210 -29.44 18.58 -17.72
C SER A 210 -28.01 18.99 -18.05
N ALA A 211 -27.82 20.03 -18.89
CA ALA A 211 -26.50 20.57 -19.19
C ALA A 211 -25.78 21.10 -17.93
N ALA A 212 -26.48 21.87 -17.08
CA ALA A 212 -25.92 22.38 -15.84
C ALA A 212 -25.52 21.25 -14.86
N ARG A 213 -26.36 20.22 -14.72
CA ARG A 213 -26.05 19.07 -13.86
C ARG A 213 -24.84 18.27 -14.36
N LEU A 214 -24.71 18.09 -15.68
CA LEU A 214 -23.58 17.40 -16.29
C LEU A 214 -22.28 18.21 -16.21
N ALA A 215 -22.35 19.55 -16.31
CA ALA A 215 -21.20 20.43 -16.11
C ALA A 215 -20.61 20.33 -14.69
N CYS A 216 -21.45 20.05 -13.68
CA CYS A 216 -21.01 19.83 -12.31
C CYS A 216 -20.49 18.40 -12.03
N ALA A 217 -20.61 17.46 -12.96
CA ALA A 217 -20.22 16.06 -12.76
C ALA A 217 -18.70 15.87 -12.58
N GLY A 218 -17.88 16.77 -13.12
CA GLY A 218 -16.43 16.78 -12.85
C GLY A 218 -16.05 17.13 -11.41
N VAL A 219 -16.97 17.75 -10.65
CA VAL A 219 -16.78 18.15 -9.24
C VAL A 219 -17.27 17.07 -8.27
N ARG A 220 -18.16 16.17 -8.72
CA ARG A 220 -18.70 15.05 -7.91
C ARG A 220 -18.76 13.78 -8.75
N PRO A 221 -18.00 12.71 -8.43
CA PRO A 221 -18.02 11.49 -9.23
C PRO A 221 -19.43 10.87 -9.28
N ILE A 222 -19.97 10.69 -10.49
CA ILE A 222 -21.29 10.07 -10.73
C ILE A 222 -21.08 8.67 -11.32
N PRO A 223 -21.69 7.61 -10.76
CA PRO A 223 -21.61 6.26 -11.34
C PRO A 223 -22.22 6.20 -12.75
N LEU A 224 -21.57 5.49 -13.69
CA LEU A 224 -22.01 5.35 -15.09
C LEU A 224 -23.46 4.84 -15.23
N ALA A 225 -23.88 3.90 -14.37
CA ALA A 225 -25.24 3.37 -14.36
C ALA A 225 -26.30 4.44 -14.00
N ARG A 226 -25.93 5.43 -13.20
CA ARG A 226 -26.79 6.57 -12.88
C ARG A 226 -26.79 7.58 -14.02
N LEU A 227 -25.63 7.85 -14.62
CA LEU A 227 -25.49 8.73 -15.77
C LEU A 227 -26.38 8.29 -16.95
N ASN A 228 -26.37 6.99 -17.29
CA ASN A 228 -27.18 6.46 -18.39
C ASN A 228 -28.68 6.47 -18.07
N ARG A 229 -29.06 6.25 -16.80
CA ARG A 229 -30.46 6.29 -16.37
C ARG A 229 -31.02 7.71 -16.43
N ASP A 230 -30.26 8.67 -15.90
CA ASP A 230 -30.73 10.04 -15.67
C ASP A 230 -30.65 10.90 -16.94
N PHE A 231 -29.78 10.54 -17.90
CA PHE A 231 -29.51 11.36 -19.10
C PHE A 231 -29.47 10.57 -20.43
N GLY A 232 -29.43 9.24 -20.39
CA GLY A 232 -29.17 8.41 -21.58
C GLY A 232 -30.34 8.25 -22.57
N GLN A 233 -31.56 8.58 -22.16
CA GLN A 233 -32.78 8.28 -22.93
C GLN A 233 -32.98 9.13 -24.21
N GLY A 234 -32.09 10.08 -24.51
CA GLY A 234 -32.24 11.00 -25.66
C GLY A 234 -31.21 10.86 -26.78
N LEU A 235 -30.25 9.93 -26.70
CA LEU A 235 -29.19 9.77 -27.71
C LEU A 235 -29.44 8.63 -28.71
N GLU A 236 -30.35 7.69 -28.41
CA GLU A 236 -30.65 6.55 -29.28
C GLU A 236 -31.66 6.88 -30.38
N SER A 237 -32.43 7.96 -30.23
CA SER A 237 -33.44 8.39 -31.21
C SER A 237 -32.87 9.14 -32.42
N SER A 238 -31.57 9.48 -32.46
CA SER A 238 -30.98 10.26 -33.57
C SER A 238 -30.26 9.42 -34.65
N ARG A 239 -30.31 8.08 -34.58
CA ARG A 239 -29.63 7.20 -35.57
C ARG A 239 -30.53 6.63 -36.68
N HIS A 240 -31.78 7.05 -36.79
CA HIS A 240 -32.64 6.70 -37.93
C HIS A 240 -33.28 7.94 -38.56
N ALA A 241 -32.66 8.44 -39.63
CA ALA A 241 -33.27 8.63 -40.95
C ALA A 241 -32.36 9.50 -41.86
N PRO A 242 -31.88 8.93 -42.97
CA PRO A 242 -31.98 9.63 -44.23
C PRO A 242 -32.99 8.87 -45.10
N THR A 243 -34.15 9.49 -45.30
CA THR A 243 -35.05 9.15 -46.39
C THR A 243 -34.36 9.46 -47.70
N ALA A 244 -34.23 8.44 -48.54
CA ALA A 244 -33.81 8.59 -49.92
C ALA A 244 -34.81 9.47 -50.69
N GLN A 245 -34.29 10.43 -51.45
CA GLN A 245 -34.85 10.93 -52.70
C GLN A 245 -33.73 11.01 -53.72
#